data_AF-A0A7G9FDU5-F1
#
_entry.id   AF-A0A7G9FDU5-F1
#
_cell.length_a   1.000
_cell.length_b   1.000
_cell.length_c   1.000
_cell.angle_alpha   90.00
_cell.angle_beta   90.00
_cell.angle_gamma   90.00
#
_symmetry.space_group_name_H-M   'P 1'
#
loop_
_entity.id
_entity.type
_entity.pdbx_description
1 polymer ?
#
loop_
_entity_poly.entity_id
_entity_poly.type
_entity_poly.pdbx_seq_one_letter_code
_entity_poly.pdbx_strand_id
1 'polypeptide(L)'
;MLKDKKPILIAFVILSGLYFIYVISSGSSRMIGDEVGGDPGGMILPLVFSIFMFIASVYLLITDKRSEKEDAAMSKPEKRLFVLTLALAVAYIFCIRSAGFIPCTVLLLFCLCFANQQGDIRKKDLKFLLSGCIASLVNILLLYTLGRLITRNLLSAGRRGSVPSWVGSPSFTAACTLVITVLWIIAAVKLCRKKWPANDDKSSYHTWLSAVIATASTEIIYLVFKQLFLVELVKGLIFW
;
A
#
# COMPACT_ATOMS: atom_id res chain seq x y z
N MET A 1 18.14 -15.54 -26.13
CA MET A 1 17.11 -14.72 -25.44
C MET A 1 17.19 -14.75 -23.91
N LEU A 2 17.51 -15.87 -23.24
CA LEU A 2 17.59 -15.92 -21.77
C LEU A 2 18.99 -15.68 -21.17
N LYS A 3 20.07 -15.76 -21.97
CA LYS A 3 21.47 -15.54 -21.51
C LYS A 3 21.78 -14.09 -21.10
N ASP A 4 21.00 -13.13 -21.59
CA ASP A 4 21.19 -11.69 -21.36
C ASP A 4 20.20 -11.12 -20.33
N LYS A 5 19.59 -11.99 -19.51
CA LYS A 5 18.56 -11.64 -18.52
C LYS A 5 19.03 -12.03 -17.13
N LYS A 6 18.71 -11.21 -16.13
CA LYS A 6 19.15 -11.43 -14.74
C LYS A 6 18.57 -12.76 -14.23
N PRO A 7 19.38 -13.63 -13.61
CA PRO A 7 18.92 -14.94 -13.14
C PRO A 7 17.79 -14.82 -12.10
N ILE A 8 17.80 -13.73 -11.32
CA ILE A 8 16.76 -13.44 -10.34
C ILE A 8 15.39 -13.17 -10.98
N LEU A 9 15.35 -12.52 -12.15
CA LEU A 9 14.10 -12.24 -12.88
C LEU A 9 13.50 -13.51 -13.45
N ILE A 10 14.35 -14.41 -13.96
CA ILE A 10 13.93 -15.73 -14.44
C ILE A 10 13.35 -16.54 -13.28
N ALA A 11 14.01 -16.52 -12.12
CA ALA A 11 13.51 -17.16 -10.90
C ALA A 11 12.15 -16.58 -10.46
N PHE A 12 11.96 -15.25 -10.50
CA PHE A 12 10.68 -14.61 -10.19
C PHE A 12 9.55 -14.99 -11.16
N VAL A 13 9.83 -15.09 -12.46
CA VAL A 13 8.84 -15.55 -13.46
C VAL A 13 8.45 -17.01 -13.21
N ILE A 14 9.43 -17.88 -12.93
CA ILE A 14 9.17 -19.29 -12.60
C ILE A 14 8.37 -19.40 -11.30
N LEU A 15 8.78 -18.69 -10.25
CA LEU A 15 8.13 -18.72 -8.94
C LEU A 15 6.69 -18.19 -9.01
N SER A 16 6.47 -17.08 -9.72
CA SER A 16 5.12 -16.54 -9.91
C SER A 16 4.24 -17.45 -10.76
N GLY A 17 4.79 -18.10 -11.80
CA GLY A 17 4.08 -19.11 -12.58
C GLY A 17 3.70 -20.36 -11.76
N LEU A 18 4.63 -20.87 -10.94
CA LEU A 18 4.36 -21.98 -10.02
C LEU A 18 3.32 -21.61 -8.97
N TYR A 19 3.39 -20.39 -8.43
CA TYR A 19 2.41 -19.87 -7.48
C TYR A 19 1.02 -19.73 -8.11
N PHE A 20 0.92 -19.27 -9.36
CA PHE A 20 -0.33 -19.22 -10.12
C PHE A 20 -0.95 -20.62 -10.29
N ILE A 21 -0.13 -21.61 -10.67
CA ILE A 21 -0.58 -23.02 -10.78
C ILE A 21 -1.05 -23.55 -9.42
N TYR A 22 -0.30 -23.28 -8.35
CA TYR A 22 -0.64 -23.68 -6.99
C TYR A 22 -1.99 -23.10 -6.57
N VAL A 23 -2.23 -21.81 -6.79
CA VAL A 23 -3.49 -21.14 -6.44
C VAL A 23 -4.68 -21.66 -7.26
N ILE A 24 -4.50 -22.00 -8.53
CA ILE A 24 -5.57 -22.62 -9.32
C ILE A 24 -5.84 -24.05 -8.85
N SER A 25 -4.79 -24.79 -8.48
CA SER A 25 -4.90 -26.17 -8.01
C SER A 25 -5.54 -26.32 -6.62
N SER A 26 -5.56 -25.25 -5.81
CA SER A 26 -6.09 -25.31 -4.44
C SER A 26 -7.62 -25.33 -4.36
N GLY A 27 -8.33 -25.05 -5.46
CA GLY A 27 -9.75 -25.41 -5.68
C GLY A 27 -10.80 -24.81 -4.74
N SER A 28 -10.42 -24.11 -3.68
CA SER A 28 -11.32 -23.55 -2.67
C SER A 28 -11.60 -22.08 -2.94
N SER A 29 -12.63 -21.80 -3.73
CA SER A 29 -13.13 -20.44 -3.98
C SER A 29 -13.97 -19.87 -2.84
N ARG A 30 -14.28 -20.68 -1.81
CA ARG A 30 -15.05 -20.29 -0.62
C ARG A 30 -14.41 -20.89 0.63
N MET A 31 -14.27 -20.09 1.69
CA MET A 31 -13.86 -20.58 2.99
C MET A 31 -15.02 -21.35 3.63
N ILE A 32 -14.73 -22.45 4.34
CA ILE A 32 -15.76 -23.23 5.05
C ILE A 32 -16.40 -22.32 6.10
N GLY A 33 -17.70 -22.00 5.94
CA GLY A 33 -18.47 -21.15 6.85
C GLY A 33 -18.94 -19.79 6.29
N ASP A 34 -18.64 -19.45 5.03
CA ASP A 34 -19.17 -18.23 4.40
C ASP A 34 -20.54 -18.47 3.74
N GLU A 35 -21.61 -18.07 4.44
CA GLU A 35 -23.00 -18.12 3.94
C GLU A 35 -23.39 -16.93 3.06
N VAL A 36 -22.64 -15.82 3.12
CA VAL A 36 -23.00 -14.53 2.49
C VAL A 36 -22.19 -14.28 1.21
N GLY A 37 -21.13 -15.07 0.97
CA GLY A 37 -20.33 -15.02 -0.26
C GLY A 37 -19.45 -13.78 -0.37
N GLY A 38 -19.14 -13.15 0.77
CA GLY A 38 -18.32 -11.94 0.86
C GLY A 38 -16.84 -12.22 1.17
N ASP A 39 -16.50 -13.45 1.54
CA ASP A 39 -15.12 -13.89 1.72
C ASP A 39 -14.57 -14.30 0.33
N PRO A 40 -13.48 -13.68 -0.17
CA PRO A 40 -12.84 -14.09 -1.42
C PRO A 40 -12.30 -15.54 -1.39
N GLY A 41 -12.44 -16.23 -0.25
CA GLY A 41 -11.91 -17.57 -0.03
C GLY A 41 -10.40 -17.58 -0.05
N GLY A 42 -9.81 -18.76 0.04
CA GLY A 42 -8.36 -18.94 -0.04
C GLY A 42 -7.76 -18.74 -1.45
N MET A 43 -8.58 -18.41 -2.46
CA MET A 43 -8.20 -18.50 -3.86
C MET A 43 -8.27 -17.18 -4.62
N ILE A 44 -9.32 -16.37 -4.49
CA ILE A 44 -9.53 -15.20 -5.39
C ILE A 44 -8.44 -14.15 -5.20
N LEU A 45 -8.15 -13.79 -3.96
CA LEU A 45 -7.15 -12.77 -3.66
C LEU A 45 -5.72 -13.26 -4.01
N PRO A 46 -5.29 -14.48 -3.62
CA PRO A 46 -4.05 -15.08 -4.13
C PRO A 46 -3.97 -15.17 -5.65
N LEU A 47 -5.09 -15.41 -6.33
CA LEU A 47 -5.15 -15.54 -7.79
C LEU A 47 -4.90 -14.19 -8.46
N VAL A 48 -5.59 -13.13 -8.02
CA VAL A 48 -5.36 -11.77 -8.51
C VAL A 48 -3.90 -11.35 -8.28
N PHE A 49 -3.35 -11.62 -7.09
CA PHE A 49 -1.93 -11.33 -6.82
C PHE A 49 -0.98 -12.17 -7.68
N SER A 50 -1.26 -13.45 -7.90
CA SER A 50 -0.43 -14.32 -8.74
C SER A 50 -0.41 -13.85 -10.20
N ILE A 51 -1.56 -13.43 -10.74
CA ILE A 51 -1.66 -12.84 -12.08
C ILE A 51 -0.85 -11.55 -12.17
N PHE A 52 -1.01 -10.66 -11.19
CA PHE A 52 -0.26 -9.39 -11.15
C PHE A 52 1.25 -9.61 -11.05
N MET A 53 1.68 -10.52 -10.16
CA MET A 53 3.08 -10.88 -10.00
C MET A 53 3.64 -11.50 -11.28
N PHE A 54 2.89 -12.37 -11.96
CA PHE A 54 3.32 -12.99 -13.21
C PHE A 54 3.47 -11.95 -14.33
N ILE A 55 2.47 -11.10 -14.54
CA ILE A 55 2.51 -10.02 -15.54
C ILE A 55 3.67 -9.06 -15.27
N ALA A 56 3.85 -8.62 -14.01
CA ALA A 56 4.93 -7.74 -13.63
C ALA A 56 6.31 -8.39 -13.84
N SER A 57 6.45 -9.67 -13.49
CA SER A 57 7.70 -10.41 -13.66
C SER A 57 8.03 -10.61 -15.14
N VAL A 58 7.04 -10.93 -15.98
CA VAL A 58 7.21 -11.03 -17.44
C VAL A 58 7.57 -9.66 -18.03
N TYR A 59 6.89 -8.59 -17.61
CA TYR A 59 7.19 -7.23 -18.04
C TYR A 59 8.64 -6.84 -17.71
N LEU A 60 9.09 -7.10 -16.47
CA LEU A 60 10.47 -6.86 -16.04
C LEU A 60 11.46 -7.74 -16.80
N LEU A 61 11.14 -9.02 -17.04
CA LEU A 61 11.99 -9.91 -17.82
C LEU A 61 12.15 -9.40 -19.27
N ILE A 62 11.12 -8.82 -19.87
CA ILE A 62 11.20 -8.26 -21.23
C ILE A 62 12.02 -6.97 -21.24
N THR A 63 11.76 -6.06 -20.30
CA THR A 63 12.33 -4.70 -20.28
C THR A 63 13.75 -4.63 -19.72
N ASP A 64 14.11 -5.47 -18.76
CA ASP A 64 15.42 -5.43 -18.10
C ASP A 64 16.44 -6.22 -18.92
N LYS A 65 17.43 -5.54 -19.51
CA LYS A 65 18.58 -6.17 -20.19
C LYS A 65 19.75 -6.16 -19.21
N ARG A 66 20.48 -7.28 -19.13
CA ARG A 66 21.72 -7.41 -18.35
C ARG A 66 22.65 -6.26 -18.71
N SER A 67 22.78 -5.29 -17.80
CA SER A 67 23.82 -4.27 -17.90
C SER A 67 25.14 -4.94 -17.53
N GLU A 68 26.19 -4.74 -18.33
CA GLU A 68 27.55 -5.26 -18.09
C GLU A 68 28.18 -4.79 -16.74
N LYS A 69 27.44 -4.10 -15.88
CA LYS A 69 27.89 -3.52 -14.60
C LYS A 69 27.45 -4.29 -13.34
N GLU A 70 27.06 -5.56 -13.43
CA GLU A 70 26.48 -6.30 -12.29
C GLU A 70 27.47 -6.87 -11.26
N ASP A 71 28.78 -6.86 -11.51
CA ASP A 71 29.78 -7.22 -10.48
C ASP A 71 30.17 -6.04 -9.57
N ALA A 72 29.50 -4.89 -9.69
CA ALA A 72 29.71 -3.77 -8.78
C ALA A 72 29.06 -4.08 -7.42
N ALA A 73 29.88 -4.49 -6.44
CA ALA A 73 29.47 -4.61 -5.05
C ALA A 73 28.62 -3.40 -4.62
N MET A 74 27.45 -3.65 -4.00
CA MET A 74 26.48 -2.61 -3.59
C MET A 74 27.18 -1.39 -3.01
N SER A 75 26.78 -0.22 -3.47
CA SER A 75 27.35 1.04 -2.99
C SER A 75 27.02 1.22 -1.49
N LYS A 76 27.87 1.95 -0.76
CA LYS A 76 27.64 2.24 0.68
C LYS A 76 26.22 2.79 0.99
N PRO A 77 25.63 3.71 0.20
CA PRO A 77 24.27 4.18 0.45
C PRO A 77 23.21 3.09 0.21
N GLU A 78 23.34 2.27 -0.84
CA GLU A 78 22.43 1.14 -1.08
C GLU A 78 22.43 0.13 0.08
N LYS A 79 23.61 -0.17 0.63
CA LYS A 79 23.72 -1.06 1.81
C LYS A 79 22.98 -0.51 3.02
N ARG A 80 23.08 0.80 3.26
CA ARG A 80 22.35 1.45 4.36
C ARG A 80 20.85 1.41 4.14
N LEU A 81 20.40 1.64 2.90
CA LEU A 81 18.98 1.59 2.54
C LEU A 81 18.39 0.18 2.68
N PHE A 82 19.16 -0.83 2.32
CA PHE A 82 18.81 -2.23 2.54
C PHE A 82 18.67 -2.57 4.02
N VAL A 83 19.66 -2.21 4.84
CA VAL A 83 19.63 -2.44 6.29
C VAL A 83 18.47 -1.69 6.95
N LEU A 84 18.19 -0.45 6.52
CA LEU A 84 17.04 0.31 7.00
C LEU A 84 15.72 -0.38 6.64
N THR A 85 15.57 -0.83 5.40
CA THR A 85 14.37 -1.56 4.94
C THR A 85 14.14 -2.80 5.79
N LEU A 86 15.21 -3.58 6.04
CA LEU A 86 15.14 -4.76 6.90
C LEU A 86 14.73 -4.40 8.33
N ALA A 87 15.35 -3.37 8.92
CA ALA A 87 15.03 -2.91 10.27
C ALA A 87 13.58 -2.43 10.39
N LEU A 88 13.07 -1.69 9.39
CA LEU A 88 11.68 -1.23 9.35
C LEU A 88 10.69 -2.38 9.18
N ALA A 89 11.01 -3.39 8.37
CA ALA A 89 10.18 -4.57 8.21
C ALA A 89 10.07 -5.38 9.52
N VAL A 90 11.21 -5.56 10.21
CA VAL A 90 11.23 -6.21 11.53
C VAL A 90 10.44 -5.39 12.55
N ALA A 91 10.66 -4.08 12.61
CA ALA A 91 9.90 -3.18 13.49
C ALA A 91 8.39 -3.22 13.22
N TYR A 92 7.99 -3.29 11.94
CA TYR A 92 6.59 -3.42 11.54
C TYR A 92 5.96 -4.70 12.13
N ILE A 93 6.64 -5.85 12.02
CA ILE A 93 6.12 -7.13 12.54
C ILE A 93 5.90 -7.06 14.07
N PHE A 94 6.81 -6.43 14.80
CA PHE A 94 6.65 -6.29 16.26
C PHE A 94 5.57 -5.27 16.64
N CYS A 95 5.47 -4.15 15.92
CA CYS A 95 4.55 -3.07 16.25
C CYS A 95 3.12 -3.31 15.75
N ILE A 96 2.90 -4.12 14.71
CA ILE A 96 1.56 -4.27 14.10
C ILE A 96 0.52 -4.78 15.10
N ARG A 97 0.92 -5.65 16.03
CA ARG A 97 0.02 -6.22 17.03
C ARG A 97 -0.43 -5.20 18.06
N SER A 98 0.42 -4.24 18.43
CA SER A 98 0.12 -3.22 19.44
C SER A 98 -0.47 -1.95 18.82
N ALA A 99 0.18 -1.40 17.80
CA ALA A 99 -0.23 -0.17 17.15
C ALA A 99 -1.39 -0.37 16.15
N GLY A 100 -1.49 -1.55 15.54
CA GLY A 100 -2.51 -1.87 14.55
C GLY A 100 -2.07 -1.61 13.11
N PHE A 101 -2.86 -2.12 12.16
CA PHE A 101 -2.53 -2.10 10.74
C PHE A 101 -2.31 -0.68 10.20
N ILE A 102 -3.24 0.25 10.43
CA ILE A 102 -3.23 1.58 9.82
C ILE A 102 -1.97 2.40 10.17
N PRO A 103 -1.64 2.65 11.46
CA PRO A 103 -0.48 3.47 11.80
C PRO A 103 0.84 2.78 11.44
N CYS A 104 0.93 1.45 11.55
CA CYS A 104 2.14 0.72 11.17
C CYS A 104 2.38 0.78 9.66
N THR A 105 1.36 0.56 8.85
CA THR A 105 1.49 0.53 7.39
C THR A 105 1.83 1.91 6.84
N VAL A 106 1.17 2.97 7.33
CA VAL A 106 1.47 4.32 6.85
C VAL A 106 2.90 4.75 7.18
N LEU A 107 3.40 4.42 8.39
CA LEU A 107 4.76 4.76 8.79
C LEU A 107 5.79 3.94 8.04
N LEU A 108 5.54 2.64 7.83
CA LEU A 108 6.40 1.79 7.03
C LEU A 108 6.53 2.34 5.61
N LEU A 109 5.39 2.57 4.94
CA LEU A 109 5.38 3.07 3.56
C LEU A 109 5.99 4.46 3.46
N PHE A 110 5.73 5.36 4.41
CA PHE A 110 6.35 6.68 4.44
C PHE A 110 7.87 6.58 4.52
N CYS A 111 8.40 5.82 5.48
CA CYS A 111 9.83 5.68 5.68
C CYS A 111 10.52 5.06 4.45
N LEU A 112 9.89 4.05 3.83
CA LEU A 112 10.42 3.42 2.62
C LEU A 112 10.40 4.37 1.42
N CYS A 113 9.28 5.06 1.17
CA CYS A 113 9.18 6.03 0.09
C CYS A 113 10.17 7.18 0.27
N PHE A 114 10.28 7.72 1.48
CA PHE A 114 11.17 8.83 1.77
C PHE A 114 12.64 8.43 1.59
N ALA A 115 13.06 7.31 2.18
CA ALA A 115 14.42 6.81 2.05
C ALA A 115 14.77 6.53 0.58
N ASN A 116 13.86 5.88 -0.16
CA ASN A 116 14.09 5.53 -1.56
C ASN A 116 14.17 6.77 -2.47
N GLN A 117 13.36 7.80 -2.22
CA GLN A 117 13.43 9.05 -2.98
C GLN A 117 14.69 9.87 -2.68
N GLN A 118 15.21 9.78 -1.46
CA GLN A 118 16.37 10.55 -1.04
C GLN A 118 17.71 9.89 -1.42
N GLY A 119 17.73 8.57 -1.64
CA GLY A 119 18.88 7.79 -2.09
C GLY A 119 19.98 7.58 -1.04
N ASP A 120 20.07 8.44 -0.02
CA ASP A 120 20.90 8.26 1.18
C ASP A 120 20.28 9.02 2.36
N ILE A 121 20.38 8.47 3.57
CA ILE A 121 19.83 9.08 4.78
C ILE A 121 20.94 9.88 5.46
N ARG A 122 20.91 11.21 5.27
CA ARG A 122 21.82 12.11 5.97
C ARG A 122 21.17 12.58 7.29
N LYS A 123 21.99 12.81 8.31
CA LYS A 123 21.51 13.32 9.63
C LYS A 123 20.74 14.64 9.52
N LYS A 124 21.02 15.44 8.49
CA LYS A 124 20.32 16.70 8.21
C LYS A 124 18.84 16.50 7.84
N ASP A 125 18.50 15.31 7.33
CA ASP A 125 17.15 14.99 6.87
C ASP A 125 16.26 14.40 7.97
N LEU A 126 16.79 14.22 9.19
CA LEU A 126 16.04 13.65 10.32
C LEU A 126 14.81 14.51 10.71
N LYS A 127 14.93 15.84 10.61
CA LYS A 127 13.80 16.76 10.88
C LYS A 127 12.66 16.55 9.89
N PHE A 128 13.01 16.31 8.63
CA PHE A 128 12.06 16.04 7.54
C PHE A 128 11.43 14.65 7.67
N LEU A 129 12.21 13.66 8.10
CA LEU A 129 11.70 12.32 8.41
C LEU A 129 10.68 12.38 9.55
N LEU A 130 11.00 13.05 10.65
CA LEU A 130 10.08 13.17 11.79
C LEU A 130 8.81 13.94 11.43
N SER A 131 8.94 15.07 10.72
CA SER A 131 7.79 15.87 10.30
C SER A 131 6.89 15.11 9.33
N GLY A 132 7.48 14.33 8.41
CA GLY A 132 6.74 13.48 7.49
C GLY A 132 6.04 12.31 8.18
N CYS A 133 6.64 11.67 9.18
CA CYS A 133 5.95 10.66 10.00
C CYS A 133 4.69 11.23 10.66
N ILE A 134 4.81 12.40 11.30
CA ILE A 134 3.69 13.07 11.96
C ILE A 134 2.62 13.45 10.94
N ALA A 135 3.01 14.08 9.82
CA ALA A 135 2.08 14.48 8.77
C ALA A 135 1.33 13.27 8.17
N SER A 136 2.02 12.15 7.95
CA SER A 136 1.43 10.92 7.42
C SER A 136 0.40 10.32 8.38
N LEU A 137 0.71 10.29 9.68
CA LEU A 137 -0.22 9.82 10.71
C LEU A 137 -1.47 10.70 10.80
N VAL A 138 -1.30 12.02 10.83
CA VAL A 138 -2.42 12.96 10.89
C VAL A 138 -3.31 12.82 9.66
N ASN A 139 -2.71 12.72 8.46
CA ASN A 139 -3.46 12.59 7.22
C ASN A 139 -4.26 11.28 7.16
N ILE A 140 -3.66 10.14 7.52
CA ILE A 140 -4.39 8.87 7.48
C ILE A 140 -5.48 8.82 8.53
N LEU A 141 -5.27 9.39 9.72
CA LEU A 141 -6.30 9.47 10.76
C LEU A 141 -7.50 10.30 10.30
N LEU A 142 -7.25 11.41 9.62
CA LEU A 142 -8.29 12.28 9.10
C LEU A 142 -9.10 11.58 7.99
N LEU A 143 -8.42 10.95 7.03
CA LEU A 143 -9.07 10.18 5.97
C LEU A 143 -9.86 9.00 6.53
N TYR A 144 -9.26 8.21 7.43
CA TYR A 144 -9.91 7.10 8.08
C TYR A 144 -11.17 7.52 8.83
N THR A 145 -11.09 8.61 9.59
CA THR A 145 -12.21 9.14 10.37
C THR A 145 -13.34 9.62 9.45
N LEU A 146 -13.01 10.36 8.38
CA LEU A 146 -13.98 10.78 7.37
C LEU A 146 -14.64 9.57 6.69
N GLY A 147 -13.83 8.58 6.27
CA GLY A 147 -14.31 7.36 5.65
C GLY A 147 -15.29 6.62 6.57
N ARG A 148 -14.94 6.47 7.84
CA ARG A 148 -15.79 5.79 8.83
C ARG A 148 -17.09 6.54 9.11
N LEU A 149 -17.06 7.87 9.18
CA LEU A 149 -18.27 8.69 9.34
C LEU A 149 -19.23 8.48 8.17
N ILE A 150 -18.71 8.45 6.96
CA ILE A 150 -19.49 8.27 5.73
C ILE A 150 -20.08 6.87 5.69
N THR A 151 -19.27 5.83 5.91
CA THR A 151 -19.73 4.45 5.97
C THR A 151 -20.83 4.29 7.03
N ARG A 152 -20.62 4.82 8.24
CA ARG A 152 -21.60 4.70 9.33
C ARG A 152 -22.91 5.41 9.00
N ASN A 153 -22.84 6.62 8.47
CA ASN A 153 -24.03 7.42 8.15
C ASN A 153 -24.82 6.83 6.97
N LEU A 154 -24.14 6.42 5.90
CA LEU A 154 -24.79 5.81 4.73
C LEU A 154 -25.44 4.47 5.06
N LEU A 155 -24.71 3.58 5.76
CA LEU A 155 -25.27 2.29 6.18
C LEU A 155 -26.44 2.49 7.16
N SER A 156 -26.33 3.43 8.11
CA SER A 156 -27.44 3.73 9.02
C SER A 156 -28.64 4.33 8.31
N ALA A 157 -28.44 5.22 7.33
CA ALA A 157 -29.52 5.82 6.56
C ALA A 157 -30.24 4.76 5.70
N GLY A 158 -29.48 3.83 5.11
CA GLY A 158 -30.02 2.71 4.35
C GLY A 158 -30.88 1.78 5.21
N ARG A 159 -30.43 1.46 6.43
CA ARG A 159 -31.20 0.64 7.38
C ARG A 159 -32.49 1.31 7.87
N ARG A 160 -32.50 2.64 7.98
CA ARG A 160 -33.68 3.43 8.39
C ARG A 160 -34.68 3.66 7.25
N GLY A 161 -34.35 3.25 6.03
CA GLY A 161 -35.18 3.50 4.85
C GLY A 161 -35.19 4.97 4.39
N SER A 162 -34.30 5.81 4.92
CA SER A 162 -34.22 7.24 4.55
C SER A 162 -33.55 7.48 3.19
N VAL A 163 -32.80 6.50 2.70
CA VAL A 163 -32.16 6.51 1.37
C VAL A 163 -32.47 5.18 0.65
N PRO A 164 -32.40 5.13 -0.69
CA PRO A 164 -32.59 3.89 -1.44
C PRO A 164 -31.66 2.76 -0.96
N SER A 165 -32.13 1.52 -0.99
CA SER A 165 -31.41 0.34 -0.48
C SER A 165 -30.01 0.16 -1.11
N TRP A 166 -29.85 0.54 -2.38
CA TRP A 166 -28.55 0.50 -3.07
C TRP A 166 -27.53 1.51 -2.52
N VAL A 167 -27.98 2.66 -2.01
CA VAL A 167 -27.13 3.68 -1.36
C VAL A 167 -26.64 3.19 0.00
N GLY A 168 -27.44 2.37 0.67
CA GLY A 168 -27.09 1.70 1.92
C GLY A 168 -26.25 0.44 1.78
N SER A 169 -25.72 0.14 0.58
CA SER A 169 -24.93 -1.07 0.34
C SER A 169 -23.44 -0.87 0.69
N PRO A 170 -22.75 -1.90 1.20
CA PRO A 170 -21.31 -1.83 1.49
C PRO A 170 -20.48 -1.36 0.29
N SER A 171 -20.77 -1.89 -0.91
CA SER A 171 -20.08 -1.53 -2.15
C SER A 171 -20.25 -0.06 -2.52
N PHE A 172 -21.43 0.51 -2.34
CA PHE A 172 -21.66 1.94 -2.59
C PHE A 172 -20.92 2.81 -1.58
N THR A 173 -20.93 2.43 -0.29
CA THR A 173 -20.18 3.16 0.73
C THR A 173 -18.67 3.14 0.46
N ALA A 174 -18.14 2.00 -0.01
CA ALA A 174 -16.73 1.87 -0.40
C ALA A 174 -16.38 2.71 -1.63
N ALA A 175 -17.29 2.81 -2.59
CA ALA A 175 -17.12 3.71 -3.74
C ALA A 175 -17.06 5.18 -3.29
N CYS A 176 -17.94 5.61 -2.38
CA CYS A 176 -17.92 6.97 -1.85
C CYS A 176 -16.62 7.29 -1.11
N THR A 177 -16.14 6.39 -0.24
CA THR A 177 -14.86 6.60 0.47
C THR A 177 -13.69 6.64 -0.50
N LEU A 178 -13.68 5.79 -1.54
CA LEU A 178 -12.65 5.80 -2.56
C LEU A 178 -12.63 7.11 -3.36
N VAL A 179 -13.80 7.63 -3.74
CA VAL A 179 -13.92 8.94 -4.41
C VAL A 179 -13.30 10.05 -3.55
N ILE A 180 -13.55 10.03 -2.24
CA ILE A 180 -12.97 11.02 -1.33
C ILE A 180 -11.46 10.87 -1.22
N THR A 181 -10.94 9.65 -1.15
CA THR A 181 -9.50 9.39 -1.18
C THR A 181 -8.88 9.93 -2.48
N VAL A 182 -9.52 9.72 -3.63
CA VAL A 182 -9.06 10.25 -4.92
C VAL A 182 -9.08 11.78 -4.93
N LEU A 183 -10.16 12.41 -4.46
CA LEU A 183 -10.25 13.86 -4.35
C LEU A 183 -9.18 14.44 -3.42
N TRP A 184 -8.91 13.76 -2.30
CA TRP A 184 -7.85 14.12 -1.38
C TRP A 184 -6.47 14.01 -2.04
N ILE A 185 -6.18 12.94 -2.80
CA ILE A 185 -4.93 12.81 -3.55
C ILE A 185 -4.77 13.96 -4.54
N ILE A 186 -5.81 14.29 -5.32
CA ILE A 186 -5.78 15.39 -6.28
C ILE A 186 -5.50 16.71 -5.57
N ALA A 187 -6.17 16.97 -4.45
CA ALA A 187 -5.95 18.17 -3.64
C ALA A 187 -4.52 18.22 -3.09
N ALA A 188 -4.01 17.13 -2.54
CA ALA A 188 -2.67 17.03 -1.96
C ALA A 188 -1.57 17.22 -3.02
N VAL A 189 -1.75 16.68 -4.23
CA VAL A 189 -0.82 16.88 -5.36
C VAL A 189 -0.86 18.31 -5.88
N LYS A 190 -2.05 18.93 -5.99
CA LYS A 190 -2.17 20.34 -6.39
C LYS A 190 -1.52 21.27 -5.36
N LEU A 191 -1.74 21.02 -4.07
CA LEU A 191 -1.09 21.76 -2.97
C LEU A 191 0.44 21.60 -3.02
N CYS A 192 0.93 20.39 -3.29
CA CYS A 192 2.35 20.13 -3.49
C CYS A 192 2.95 21.01 -4.59
N ARG A 193 2.34 20.97 -5.79
CA ARG A 193 2.81 21.75 -6.95
C ARG A 193 2.77 23.26 -6.73
N LYS A 194 1.80 23.74 -5.95
CA LYS A 194 1.65 25.17 -5.62
C LYS A 194 2.70 25.63 -4.60
N LYS A 195 2.97 24.82 -3.58
CA LYS A 195 3.81 25.20 -2.43
C LYS A 195 5.30 24.93 -2.65
N TRP A 196 5.64 23.90 -3.43
CA TRP A 196 7.01 23.58 -3.81
C TRP A 196 7.11 23.40 -5.34
N PRO A 197 7.26 24.49 -6.10
CA PRO A 197 7.57 24.41 -7.51
C PRO A 197 8.93 23.71 -7.72
N ALA A 198 9.15 23.13 -8.90
CA ALA A 198 10.23 22.17 -9.20
C ALA A 198 11.69 22.61 -8.91
N ASN A 199 11.92 23.86 -8.51
CA ASN A 199 13.23 24.42 -8.16
C ASN A 199 13.48 24.60 -6.66
N ASP A 200 12.52 24.23 -5.80
CA ASP A 200 12.59 24.48 -4.37
C ASP A 200 13.12 23.26 -3.57
N ASP A 201 13.38 23.45 -2.27
CA ASP A 201 14.07 22.52 -1.36
C ASP A 201 13.65 21.04 -1.51
N LYS A 202 14.54 20.23 -2.12
CA LYS A 202 14.28 18.83 -2.54
C LYS A 202 13.83 17.94 -1.37
N SER A 203 14.40 18.10 -0.18
CA SER A 203 14.04 17.27 0.99
C SER A 203 12.61 17.52 1.46
N SER A 204 12.14 18.77 1.43
CA SER A 204 10.76 19.15 1.77
C SER A 204 9.76 18.54 0.78
N TYR A 205 10.07 18.63 -0.51
CA TYR A 205 9.26 18.03 -1.57
C TYR A 205 9.14 16.51 -1.44
N HIS A 206 10.25 15.80 -1.24
CA HIS A 206 10.27 14.34 -1.07
C HIS A 206 9.50 13.90 0.18
N THR A 207 9.57 14.68 1.26
CA THR A 207 8.80 14.41 2.48
C THR A 207 7.30 14.45 2.20
N TRP A 208 6.82 15.53 1.56
CA TRP A 208 5.41 15.68 1.25
C TRP A 208 4.91 14.59 0.30
N LEU A 209 5.65 14.35 -0.79
CA LEU A 209 5.27 13.35 -1.78
C LEU A 209 5.20 11.95 -1.16
N SER A 210 6.18 11.60 -0.33
CA SER A 210 6.21 10.31 0.39
C SER A 210 5.03 10.18 1.36
N ALA A 211 4.67 11.25 2.07
CA ALA A 211 3.52 11.25 2.97
C ALA A 211 2.19 11.05 2.21
N VAL A 212 2.03 11.69 1.05
CA VAL A 212 0.85 11.54 0.21
C VAL A 212 0.74 10.12 -0.34
N ILE A 213 1.83 9.57 -0.88
CA ILE A 213 1.88 8.20 -1.40
C ILE A 213 1.57 7.20 -0.28
N ALA A 214 2.22 7.32 0.87
CA ALA A 214 2.02 6.41 1.99
C ALA A 214 0.58 6.43 2.51
N THR A 215 -0.01 7.62 2.64
CA THR A 215 -1.41 7.78 3.08
C THR A 215 -2.36 7.16 2.06
N ALA A 216 -2.21 7.50 0.78
CA ALA A 216 -3.06 7.00 -0.30
C ALA A 216 -2.99 5.47 -0.41
N SER A 217 -1.79 4.90 -0.42
CA SER A 217 -1.59 3.45 -0.49
C SER A 217 -2.17 2.75 0.72
N THR A 218 -1.95 3.28 1.93
CA THR A 218 -2.51 2.67 3.16
C THR A 218 -4.04 2.69 3.14
N GLU A 219 -4.65 3.80 2.73
CA GLU A 219 -6.10 3.92 2.64
C GLU A 219 -6.68 2.99 1.58
N ILE A 220 -6.08 2.91 0.38
CA ILE A 220 -6.53 1.99 -0.67
C ILE A 220 -6.45 0.54 -0.19
N ILE A 221 -5.34 0.14 0.43
CA ILE A 221 -5.20 -1.21 0.98
C ILE A 221 -6.28 -1.43 2.05
N TYR A 222 -6.48 -0.48 2.96
CA TYR A 222 -7.51 -0.58 3.99
C TYR A 222 -8.92 -0.74 3.38
N LEU A 223 -9.31 0.09 2.41
CA LEU A 223 -10.62 0.04 1.77
C LEU A 223 -10.84 -1.30 1.04
N VAL A 224 -9.86 -1.73 0.25
CA VAL A 224 -9.95 -2.99 -0.50
C VAL A 224 -10.09 -4.18 0.46
N PHE A 225 -9.21 -4.31 1.44
CA PHE A 225 -9.23 -5.45 2.34
C PHE A 225 -10.40 -5.40 3.32
N LYS A 226 -10.67 -4.24 3.94
CA LYS A 226 -11.68 -4.14 5.01
C LYS A 226 -13.10 -4.01 4.49
N GLN A 227 -13.32 -3.27 3.41
CA GLN A 227 -14.68 -2.96 2.93
C GLN A 227 -15.10 -3.83 1.75
N LEU A 228 -14.21 -4.17 0.83
CA LEU A 228 -14.55 -5.03 -0.32
C LEU A 228 -14.42 -6.52 0.02
N PHE A 229 -13.37 -6.90 0.75
CA PHE A 229 -13.11 -8.30 1.12
C PHE A 229 -13.46 -8.64 2.59
N LEU A 230 -14.02 -7.67 3.34
CA LEU A 230 -14.46 -7.85 4.73
C LEU A 230 -13.41 -8.41 5.70
N VAL A 231 -12.12 -8.34 5.33
CA VAL A 231 -11.02 -8.92 6.10
C VAL A 231 -10.89 -8.24 7.45
N GLU A 232 -10.72 -9.03 8.50
CA GLU A 232 -10.38 -8.51 9.82
C GLU A 232 -8.90 -8.11 9.89
N LEU A 233 -8.63 -6.87 9.50
CA LEU A 233 -7.32 -6.24 9.74
C LEU A 233 -7.08 -6.07 11.25
N VAL A 234 -5.83 -6.23 11.68
CA VAL A 234 -5.41 -6.12 13.08
C VAL A 234 -5.82 -4.77 13.66
N LYS A 235 -6.81 -4.82 14.56
CA LYS A 235 -7.27 -3.67 15.34
C LYS A 235 -6.23 -3.43 16.44
N GLY A 236 -5.62 -2.24 16.41
CA GLY A 236 -4.65 -1.81 17.42
C GLY A 236 -5.14 -0.55 18.12
N LEU A 237 -4.33 0.51 18.10
CA LEU A 237 -4.65 1.80 18.73
C LEU A 237 -5.90 2.46 18.13
N ILE A 238 -6.17 2.23 16.85
CA ILE A 238 -7.34 2.75 16.16
C ILE A 238 -8.41 1.67 16.13
N PHE A 239 -9.43 1.83 16.98
CA PHE A 239 -10.59 0.92 17.08
C PHE A 239 -11.92 1.60 16.73
N TRP A 240 -11.97 2.94 16.83
CA TRP A 240 -13.19 3.75 16.73
C TRP A 240 -13.60 4.09 15.32
#